data_AF-A0A840MWZ5-F1
#
_entry.id   AF-A0A840MWZ5-F1
#
_cell.length_a   1.000
_cell.length_b   1.000
_cell.length_c   1.000
_cell.angle_alpha   90.00
_cell.angle_beta   90.00
_cell.angle_gamma   90.00
#
_symmetry.space_group_name_H-M   'P 1'
#
loop_
_entity.id
_entity.type
_entity.pdbx_description
1 polymer ?
#
loop_
_entity_poly.entity_id
_entity_poly.type
_entity_poly.pdbx_seq_one_letter_code
_entity_poly.pdbx_strand_id
1 'polypeptide(L)'
;MLTATRENLRMGASQIKLMAGGGTSSAYDPIDVTQYTSDEMKAAIEAADDWNTYVAVHAYTPRAVRRAQRGIWLSAQNLIPDSPNMTPERRKKRAGILEGNTRLWPMAKNTASNLRGAPILCSSRN
;
A
#
# COMPACT_ATOMS: atom_id res chain seq x y z
N MET A 1 -6.20 -14.16 -6.84
CA MET A 1 -5.03 -13.76 -6.02
C MET A 1 -4.00 -14.88 -5.89
N LEU A 2 -4.38 -16.06 -5.39
CA LEU A 2 -3.47 -17.18 -5.15
C LEU A 2 -2.52 -17.51 -6.32
N THR A 3 -3.05 -17.71 -7.53
CA THR A 3 -2.26 -18.05 -8.72
C THR A 3 -1.23 -16.97 -9.04
N ALA A 4 -1.66 -15.72 -9.13
CA ALA A 4 -0.78 -14.59 -9.44
C ALA A 4 0.32 -14.42 -8.38
N THR A 5 0.01 -14.62 -7.09
CA THR A 5 1.02 -14.59 -6.02
C THR A 5 2.08 -15.67 -6.26
N ARG A 6 1.66 -16.93 -6.46
CA ARG A 6 2.59 -18.05 -6.69
C ARG A 6 3.44 -17.85 -7.92
N GLU A 7 2.88 -17.30 -9.00
CA GLU A 7 3.63 -16.99 -10.21
C GLU A 7 4.71 -15.94 -9.98
N ASN A 8 4.39 -14.86 -9.26
CA ASN A 8 5.39 -13.83 -8.91
C ASN A 8 6.51 -14.41 -8.03
N LEU A 9 6.17 -15.22 -7.03
CA LEU A 9 7.16 -15.87 -6.17
C LEU A 9 8.04 -16.85 -6.96
N ARG A 10 7.44 -17.63 -7.87
CA ARG A 10 8.18 -18.51 -8.80
C ARG A 10 9.15 -17.74 -9.69
N MET A 11 8.81 -16.50 -10.07
CA MET A 11 9.69 -15.60 -10.83
C MET A 11 10.76 -14.90 -9.97
N GLY A 12 10.86 -15.24 -8.68
CA GLY A 12 11.88 -14.70 -7.77
C GLY A 12 11.49 -13.41 -7.08
N ALA A 13 10.20 -13.06 -7.01
CA ALA A 13 9.75 -11.92 -6.21
C ALA A 13 10.12 -12.13 -4.73
N SER A 14 10.79 -11.15 -4.14
CA SER A 14 11.18 -11.18 -2.73
C SER A 14 10.03 -10.86 -1.77
N GLN A 15 8.96 -10.20 -2.26
CA GLN A 15 7.73 -9.91 -1.54
C GLN A 15 6.58 -9.67 -2.51
N ILE A 16 5.34 -9.67 -2.00
CA ILE A 16 4.15 -9.37 -2.80
C ILE A 16 3.64 -7.97 -2.47
N LYS A 17 3.25 -7.22 -3.50
CA LYS A 17 2.68 -5.87 -3.37
C LYS A 17 1.26 -5.84 -3.96
N LEU A 18 0.28 -5.51 -3.12
CA LEU A 18 -1.12 -5.37 -3.52
C LEU A 18 -1.61 -3.92 -3.44
N MET A 19 -2.66 -3.59 -4.21
CA MET A 19 -3.37 -2.32 -4.13
C MET A 19 -4.72 -2.55 -3.42
N ALA A 20 -4.84 -2.19 -2.15
CA ALA A 20 -6.07 -2.37 -1.36
C ALA A 20 -7.11 -1.26 -1.60
N GLY A 21 -6.79 -0.26 -2.42
CA GLY A 21 -7.68 0.84 -2.74
C GLY A 21 -7.14 1.71 -3.88
N GLY A 22 -7.81 2.84 -4.08
CA GLY A 22 -7.55 3.76 -5.19
C GLY A 22 -6.13 4.33 -5.28
N GLY A 23 -5.70 4.63 -6.50
CA GLY A 23 -4.43 5.29 -6.80
C GLY A 23 -4.55 6.78 -7.14
N THR A 24 -3.54 7.56 -6.78
CA THR A 24 -3.40 8.97 -7.21
C THR A 24 -2.87 9.12 -8.63
N SER A 25 -2.14 8.11 -9.10
CA SER A 25 -1.50 8.11 -10.42
C SER A 25 -2.30 7.35 -11.48
N SER A 26 -3.32 6.60 -11.07
CA SER A 26 -4.14 5.84 -11.99
C SER A 26 -5.31 6.69 -12.51
N ALA A 27 -5.65 6.45 -13.78
CA ALA A 27 -6.71 7.16 -14.47
C ALA A 27 -8.10 6.68 -14.04
N TYR A 28 -8.24 5.37 -13.78
CA TYR A 28 -9.54 4.70 -13.78
C TYR A 28 -10.17 4.54 -12.39
N ASP A 29 -9.36 4.38 -11.35
CA ASP A 29 -9.84 4.19 -9.98
C ASP A 29 -9.90 5.52 -9.21
N PRO A 30 -11.07 5.85 -8.63
CA PRO A 30 -11.20 6.91 -7.65
C PRO A 30 -10.41 6.60 -6.38
N ILE A 31 -10.01 7.63 -5.62
CA ILE A 31 -9.15 7.47 -4.44
C ILE A 31 -9.85 6.76 -3.26
N ASP A 32 -11.18 6.87 -3.19
CA ASP A 32 -12.02 6.39 -2.10
C ASP A 32 -12.43 4.92 -2.24
N VAL A 33 -12.14 4.30 -3.38
CA VAL A 33 -12.47 2.88 -3.60
C VAL A 33 -11.62 1.96 -2.73
N THR A 34 -12.25 0.85 -2.31
CA THR A 34 -11.57 -0.27 -1.68
C THR A 34 -11.54 -1.43 -2.67
N GLN A 35 -10.34 -1.95 -2.95
CA GLN A 35 -10.14 -3.05 -3.89
C GLN A 35 -9.95 -4.36 -3.13
N TYR A 36 -10.32 -5.46 -3.79
CA TYR A 36 -10.31 -6.82 -3.30
C TYR A 36 -11.24 -7.10 -2.09
N THR A 37 -11.65 -8.36 -2.02
CA THR A 37 -12.32 -8.95 -0.88
C THR A 37 -11.30 -9.35 0.20
N SER A 38 -11.78 -9.62 1.41
CA SER A 38 -10.93 -10.19 2.48
C SER A 38 -10.29 -11.50 2.05
N ASP A 39 -11.04 -12.34 1.33
CA ASP A 39 -10.64 -13.71 1.03
C ASP A 39 -9.57 -13.73 -0.06
N GLU A 40 -9.67 -12.81 -1.02
CA GLU A 40 -8.60 -12.58 -2.00
C GLU A 40 -7.30 -12.12 -1.35
N MET A 41 -7.37 -11.18 -0.40
CA MET A 41 -6.17 -10.73 0.32
C MET A 41 -5.59 -11.84 1.19
N LYS A 42 -6.45 -12.60 1.88
CA LYS A 42 -6.04 -13.75 2.71
C LYS A 42 -5.30 -14.80 1.89
N ALA A 43 -5.82 -15.14 0.70
CA ALA A 43 -5.16 -16.08 -0.19
C ALA A 43 -3.76 -15.61 -0.64
N ALA A 44 -3.54 -14.30 -0.78
CA ALA A 44 -2.22 -13.76 -1.09
C ALA A 44 -1.28 -13.79 0.13
N ILE A 45 -1.80 -13.54 1.34
CA ILE A 45 -1.04 -13.62 2.60
C ILE A 45 -0.55 -15.05 2.82
N GLU A 46 -1.45 -16.03 2.78
CA GLU A 46 -1.12 -17.44 3.04
C GLU A 46 -0.07 -17.95 2.05
N ALA A 47 -0.22 -17.63 0.77
CA ALA A 47 0.76 -18.04 -0.24
C ALA A 47 2.13 -17.35 -0.10
N ALA A 48 2.18 -16.11 0.40
CA ALA A 48 3.43 -15.42 0.68
C ALA A 48 4.09 -15.99 1.95
N ASP A 49 3.31 -16.33 2.96
CA ASP A 49 3.76 -16.91 4.22
C ASP A 49 4.33 -18.33 4.01
N ASP A 50 3.66 -19.17 3.21
CA ASP A 50 4.17 -20.48 2.76
C ASP A 50 5.54 -20.37 2.07
N TRP A 51 5.83 -19.22 1.47
CA TRP A 51 7.08 -18.90 0.78
C TRP A 51 8.07 -18.11 1.66
N ASN A 52 7.82 -18.02 2.97
CA ASN A 52 8.60 -17.29 3.97
C ASN A 52 8.81 -15.80 3.64
N THR A 53 7.79 -15.17 3.05
CA THR A 53 7.79 -13.73 2.79
C THR A 53 6.45 -13.10 3.20
N TYR A 54 6.26 -11.82 2.87
CA TYR A 54 5.13 -11.02 3.31
C TYR A 54 4.43 -10.31 2.15
N VAL A 55 3.23 -9.83 2.46
CA VAL A 55 2.45 -8.96 1.57
C VAL A 55 2.50 -7.54 2.08
N ALA A 56 2.83 -6.59 1.21
CA ALA A 56 2.64 -5.18 1.44
C ALA A 56 1.40 -4.66 0.68
N VAL A 57 0.64 -3.75 1.27
CA VAL A 57 -0.53 -3.13 0.60
C VAL A 57 -0.37 -1.64 0.43
N HIS A 58 -0.94 -1.12 -0.65
CA HIS A 58 -1.22 0.29 -0.84
C HIS A 58 -2.66 0.61 -0.41
N ALA A 59 -2.85 1.54 0.52
CA ALA A 59 -4.17 1.94 1.01
C ALA A 59 -4.18 3.41 1.45
N TYR A 60 -5.25 4.15 1.10
CA TYR A 60 -5.47 5.53 1.56
C TYR A 60 -6.62 5.67 2.56
N THR A 61 -7.70 4.90 2.39
CA THR A 61 -8.90 5.06 3.22
C THR A 61 -8.89 4.15 4.45
N PRO A 62 -9.52 4.56 5.56
CA PRO A 62 -9.66 3.69 6.73
C PRO A 62 -10.34 2.36 6.42
N ARG A 63 -11.28 2.34 5.46
CA ARG A 63 -11.94 1.11 5.00
C ARG A 63 -10.96 0.15 4.32
N ALA A 64 -10.08 0.66 3.46
CA ALA A 64 -9.04 -0.14 2.81
C ALA A 64 -7.98 -0.62 3.81
N VAL A 65 -7.57 0.24 4.75
CA VAL A 65 -6.64 -0.15 5.83
C VAL A 65 -7.23 -1.24 6.71
N ARG A 66 -8.51 -1.16 7.10
CA ARG A 66 -9.18 -2.21 7.86
C ARG A 66 -9.43 -3.50 7.06
N ARG A 67 -9.55 -3.39 5.73
CA ARG A 67 -9.69 -4.55 4.83
C ARG A 67 -8.41 -5.39 4.85
N ALA A 68 -7.26 -4.71 4.88
CA ALA A 68 -5.98 -5.34 5.08
C ALA A 68 -5.92 -5.92 6.51
N GLN A 69 -6.00 -7.25 6.60
CA GLN A 69 -5.99 -7.97 7.87
C GLN A 69 -4.59 -7.95 8.54
N ARG A 70 -4.50 -8.45 9.78
CA ARG A 70 -3.22 -8.70 10.47
C ARG A 70 -2.34 -9.62 9.63
N GLY A 71 -1.03 -9.34 9.58
CA GLY A 71 -0.06 -10.04 8.73
C GLY A 71 0.33 -9.29 7.44
N ILE A 72 -0.32 -8.15 7.16
CA ILE A 72 0.00 -7.29 6.02
C ILE A 72 0.84 -6.09 6.47
N TRP A 73 1.87 -5.78 5.68
CA TRP A 73 2.67 -4.58 5.84
C TRP A 73 1.99 -3.40 5.15
N LEU A 74 1.59 -2.38 5.91
CA LEU A 74 1.04 -1.17 5.33
C LEU A 74 2.17 -0.37 4.69
N SER A 75 2.01 -0.01 3.44
CA SER A 75 2.97 0.84 2.75
C SER A 75 2.39 2.22 2.57
N ALA A 76 2.88 3.15 3.38
CA ALA A 76 2.56 4.55 3.23
C ALA A 76 3.27 5.13 2.00
N GLN A 77 2.55 5.83 1.13
CA GLN A 77 3.15 6.55 0.02
C GLN A 77 3.45 7.99 0.41
N ASN A 78 4.74 8.34 0.41
CA ASN A 78 5.14 9.73 0.43
C ASN A 78 5.12 10.28 -0.99
N LEU A 79 4.17 11.17 -1.29
CA LEU A 79 4.00 11.75 -2.61
C LEU A 79 4.73 13.09 -2.68
N ILE A 80 5.41 13.33 -3.80
CA ILE A 80 5.90 14.67 -4.13
C ILE A 80 4.73 15.63 -4.37
N PRO A 81 4.83 16.91 -3.97
CA PRO A 81 3.74 17.87 -4.11
C PRO A 81 3.32 18.11 -5.58
N ASP A 82 4.28 18.34 -6.47
CA ASP A 82 4.03 18.58 -7.90
C ASP A 82 5.24 18.21 -8.76
N SER A 83 5.02 18.04 -10.06
CA SER A 83 6.06 17.91 -11.08
C SER A 83 5.59 18.48 -12.42
N PRO A 84 6.51 18.92 -13.29
CA PRO A 84 6.16 19.59 -14.56
C PRO A 84 5.22 18.78 -15.46
N ASN A 85 5.36 17.45 -15.46
CA ASN A 85 4.61 16.55 -16.32
C ASN A 85 3.33 15.98 -15.66
N MET A 86 2.88 16.54 -14.53
CA MET A 86 1.69 16.05 -13.84
C MET A 86 0.40 16.59 -14.47
N THR A 87 -0.62 15.74 -14.63
CA THR A 87 -1.92 16.17 -15.14
C THR A 87 -2.74 16.87 -14.05
N PRO A 88 -3.66 17.78 -14.41
CA PRO A 88 -4.54 18.44 -13.43
C PRO A 88 -5.34 17.46 -12.55
N GLU A 89 -5.79 16.34 -13.12
CA GLU A 89 -6.57 15.32 -12.43
C GLU A 89 -5.73 14.61 -11.36
N ARG A 90 -4.46 14.32 -11.68
CA ARG A 90 -3.51 13.74 -10.72
C ARG A 90 -3.23 14.71 -9.57
N ARG A 91 -3.08 16.01 -9.84
CA ARG A 91 -2.92 17.03 -8.80
C ARG A 91 -4.14 17.05 -7.86
N LYS A 92 -5.35 17.05 -8.44
CA LYS A 92 -6.61 17.03 -7.67
C LYS A 92 -6.73 15.80 -6.78
N LYS A 93 -6.40 14.59 -7.27
CA LYS A 93 -6.43 13.36 -6.47
C LYS A 93 -5.40 13.37 -5.32
N ARG A 94 -4.30 14.10 -5.45
CA ARG A 94 -3.19 14.13 -4.47
C ARG A 94 -3.39 15.10 -3.32
N ALA A 95 -4.16 16.17 -3.51
CA ALA A 95 -4.29 17.24 -2.54
C ALA A 95 -4.60 16.75 -1.11
N GLY A 96 -5.55 15.81 -0.96
CA GLY A 96 -5.92 15.25 0.35
C GLY A 96 -4.87 14.32 0.98
N ILE A 97 -3.98 13.70 0.18
CA ILE A 97 -2.93 12.83 0.71
C ILE A 97 -1.71 13.63 1.15
N LEU A 98 -1.38 14.71 0.42
CA LEU A 98 -0.27 15.59 0.76
C LEU A 98 -0.46 16.22 2.15
N GLU A 99 -1.70 16.59 2.49
CA GLU A 99 -2.04 17.02 3.86
C GLU A 99 -1.72 15.93 4.89
N GLY A 100 -2.11 14.68 4.63
CA GLY A 100 -1.85 13.53 5.50
C GLY A 100 -0.36 13.21 5.70
N ASN A 101 0.46 13.38 4.65
CA ASN A 101 1.90 13.08 4.71
C ASN A 101 2.65 13.92 5.75
N THR A 102 2.22 15.16 6.00
CA THR A 102 2.84 16.02 7.02
C THR A 102 2.67 15.48 8.44
N ARG A 103 1.59 14.75 8.71
CA ARG A 103 1.29 14.15 10.01
C ARG A 103 1.86 12.74 10.16
N LEU A 104 1.81 11.97 9.07
CA LEU A 104 2.21 10.57 9.08
C LEU A 104 3.72 10.38 9.34
N TRP A 105 4.58 11.21 8.73
CA TRP A 105 6.03 11.03 8.85
C TRP A 105 6.59 11.22 10.26
N PRO A 106 6.21 12.27 11.01
CA PRO A 106 6.57 12.39 12.42
C PRO A 106 6.06 11.21 13.24
N MET A 107 4.82 10.77 13.00
CA MET A 107 4.26 9.61 13.70
C MET A 107 5.05 8.34 13.40
N ALA A 108 5.28 8.01 12.13
CA ALA A 108 6.01 6.80 11.72
C ALA A 108 7.43 6.75 12.31
N LYS A 109 8.13 7.89 12.40
CA LYS A 109 9.44 7.97 13.07
C LYS A 109 9.34 7.66 14.57
N ASN A 110 8.28 8.12 15.23
CA ASN A 110 8.03 7.88 16.65
C ASN A 110 7.54 6.46 16.97
N THR A 111 6.83 5.80 16.04
CA THR A 111 6.35 4.41 16.22
C THR A 111 7.32 3.36 15.70
N ALA A 112 8.24 3.68 14.79
CA ALA A 112 9.24 2.74 14.27
C ALA A 112 10.18 2.19 15.37
N SER A 113 10.33 2.90 16.49
CA SER A 113 11.05 2.39 17.68
C SER A 113 10.27 1.35 18.49
N ASN A 114 8.96 1.15 18.24
CA ASN A 114 8.06 0.42 19.16
C ASN A 114 7.22 -0.71 18.52
N LEU A 115 7.38 -1.07 17.25
CA LEU A 115 6.49 -2.04 16.58
C LEU A 115 7.20 -3.30 16.07
N ARG A 116 7.33 -4.30 16.95
CA ARG A 116 7.76 -5.68 16.62
C ARG A 116 6.61 -6.55 16.07
N GLY A 117 5.90 -6.15 15.01
CA GLY A 117 4.84 -7.03 14.49
C GLY A 117 4.11 -6.68 13.20
N ALA A 118 4.17 -5.44 12.72
CA ALA A 118 3.74 -5.08 11.36
C ALA A 118 4.41 -3.76 10.96
N PRO A 119 5.62 -3.79 10.40
CA PRO A 119 6.32 -2.57 10.06
C PRO A 119 5.69 -1.89 8.84
N ILE A 120 5.68 -0.56 8.88
CA ILE A 120 5.22 0.27 7.77
C ILE A 120 6.39 0.39 6.78
N LEU A 121 6.27 -0.19 5.58
CA LEU A 121 7.28 -0.04 4.53
C LEU A 121 7.00 1.24 3.73
N CYS A 122 7.65 2.34 4.08
CA CYS A 122 7.51 3.61 3.38
C CYS A 122 8.62 3.76 2.34
N SER A 123 8.28 3.62 1.04
CA SER A 123 9.24 3.85 -0.03
C SER A 123 9.30 5.34 -0.35
N SER A 124 10.37 6.03 0.06
CA SER A 124 10.70 7.35 -0.48
C SER A 124 11.29 7.17 -1.87
N ARG A 125 10.67 7.77 -2.89
CA ARG A 125 11.42 8.08 -4.12
C ARG A 125 12.11 9.41 -3.86
N ASN A 126 13.43 9.37 -3.69
CA ASN A 126 14.29 10.56 -3.81
C ASN A 126 14.23 11.07 -5.25
#